data_AF-A0A2V7VDN2-F1
#
_entry.id   AF-A0A2V7VDN2-F1
#
_cell.length_a   1.000
_cell.length_b   1.000
_cell.length_c   1.000
_cell.angle_alpha   90.00
_cell.angle_beta   90.00
_cell.angle_gamma   90.00
#
_symmetry.space_group_name_H-M   'P 1'
#
loop_
_entity.id
_entity.type
_entity.pdbx_description
1 polymer ?
#
loop_
_entity_poly.entity_id
_entity_poly.type
_entity_poly.pdbx_seq_one_letter_code
_entity_poly.pdbx_strand_id
1 'polypeptide(L)'
;MDREGARGMERQQRKPLAALALILIVIFGLAGCGENPVSASGTSSGPVILFSPIASTSVYLMNLDGEKLHEWQTDYAPGYSVYLLPTGLLLRAQSIPERPFSTLQGSNGGRVEMLDWDSKVVWSYDYATLAGQQHHDEFWMPTNGHVLMVAWERRTAAEALAAGRRADTLPSEGELWVDKIVEADPVTDRIVWEWRTWDHLVPPGAAPADNPGLVDPNFAATPGVDWTHANAVF
;
A
#
# COMPACT_ATOMS: atom_id res chain seq x y z
N MET A 1 -58.90 -2.99 -63.29
CA MET A 1 -57.85 -2.86 -62.25
C MET A 1 -56.55 -3.26 -62.91
N ASP A 2 -56.07 -2.40 -63.82
CA ASP A 2 -55.09 -1.32 -63.54
C ASP A 2 -53.69 -1.91 -63.32
N ARG A 3 -52.83 -1.84 -64.37
CA ARG A 3 -51.67 -0.93 -64.52
C ARG A 3 -50.47 -1.44 -63.71
N GLU A 4 -49.22 -1.48 -64.14
CA GLU A 4 -48.40 -1.00 -65.28
C GLU A 4 -47.10 -1.85 -65.15
N GLY A 5 -46.40 -2.28 -66.20
CA GLY A 5 -45.49 -1.43 -66.95
C GLY A 5 -44.10 -2.08 -67.01
N ALA A 6 -43.81 -2.72 -68.14
CA ALA A 6 -42.51 -3.28 -68.51
C ALA A 6 -41.53 -2.20 -69.00
N ARG A 7 -40.22 -2.50 -68.97
CA ARG A 7 -39.16 -2.24 -70.00
C ARG A 7 -37.78 -2.36 -69.32
N GLY A 8 -36.88 -3.22 -69.79
CA GLY A 8 -35.99 -2.99 -70.93
C GLY A 8 -34.63 -2.51 -70.37
N MET A 9 -33.46 -3.06 -70.70
CA MET A 9 -32.85 -3.05 -72.03
C MET A 9 -31.56 -3.90 -72.02
N GLU A 10 -31.48 -4.83 -72.97
CA GLU A 10 -30.38 -5.18 -73.89
C GLU A 10 -28.88 -5.32 -73.50
N ARG A 11 -28.28 -6.33 -74.15
CA ARG A 11 -26.89 -6.83 -74.11
C ARG A 11 -25.88 -5.89 -74.77
N GLN A 12 -24.60 -6.01 -74.38
CA GLN A 12 -23.49 -6.11 -75.34
C GLN A 12 -22.23 -6.78 -74.77
N GLN A 13 -21.64 -7.67 -75.57
CA GLN A 13 -20.37 -8.39 -75.37
C GLN A 13 -19.15 -7.46 -75.44
N ARG A 14 -18.02 -7.82 -74.78
CA ARG A 14 -16.64 -7.71 -75.32
C ARG A 14 -15.61 -8.48 -74.48
N LYS A 15 -14.55 -8.90 -75.17
CA LYS A 15 -13.50 -9.92 -74.90
C LYS A 15 -12.47 -9.54 -73.81
N PRO A 16 -11.67 -10.50 -73.28
CA PRO A 16 -10.65 -10.22 -72.26
C PRO A 16 -9.39 -9.63 -72.89
N LEU A 17 -8.78 -8.64 -72.22
CA LEU A 17 -7.45 -8.11 -72.52
C LEU A 17 -6.54 -8.37 -71.33
N ALA A 18 -5.46 -9.12 -71.57
CA ALA A 18 -4.34 -9.26 -70.68
C ALA A 18 -3.64 -7.90 -70.50
N ALA A 19 -3.37 -7.51 -69.27
CA ALA A 19 -2.50 -6.39 -68.94
C ALA A 19 -1.40 -6.85 -67.98
N LEU A 20 -0.19 -6.90 -68.53
CA LEU A 20 1.07 -7.07 -67.82
C LEU A 20 1.31 -5.79 -66.99
N ALA A 21 1.45 -5.90 -65.67
CA ALA A 21 1.83 -4.76 -64.83
C ALA A 21 3.12 -5.06 -64.05
N LEU A 22 4.09 -4.20 -64.34
CA LEU A 22 5.48 -4.15 -63.93
C LEU A 22 5.66 -4.05 -62.41
N ILE A 23 6.59 -4.83 -61.85
CA ILE A 23 7.02 -4.76 -60.44
C ILE A 23 7.81 -3.45 -60.24
N LEU A 24 7.34 -2.58 -59.35
CA LEU A 24 8.08 -1.39 -58.90
C LEU A 24 8.72 -1.71 -57.54
N ILE A 25 10.05 -1.90 -57.54
CA ILE A 25 10.85 -1.99 -56.32
C ILE A 25 11.05 -0.56 -55.80
N VAL A 26 10.48 -0.26 -54.64
CA VAL A 26 10.71 0.99 -53.93
C VAL A 26 11.76 0.73 -52.84
N ILE A 27 12.97 1.24 -53.07
CA ILE A 27 14.00 1.38 -52.04
C ILE A 27 13.79 2.75 -51.41
N PHE A 28 13.39 2.81 -50.14
CA PHE A 28 13.52 4.02 -49.32
C PHE A 28 14.67 3.84 -48.34
N GLY A 29 15.62 4.77 -48.45
CA GLY A 29 16.85 4.79 -47.69
C GLY A 29 16.68 5.16 -46.22
N LEU A 30 17.72 4.82 -45.46
CA LEU A 30 17.97 5.27 -44.11
C LEU A 30 17.90 6.80 -44.00
N ALA A 31 17.01 7.28 -43.14
CA ALA A 31 17.15 8.55 -42.45
C ALA A 31 16.83 8.29 -40.97
N GLY A 32 17.87 8.31 -40.14
CA GLY A 32 17.70 8.45 -38.70
C GLY A 32 17.15 9.84 -38.37
N CYS A 33 16.26 9.90 -37.39
CA CYS A 33 16.09 10.98 -36.43
C CYS A 33 14.96 10.56 -35.48
N GLY A 34 15.36 10.19 -34.28
CA GLY A 34 14.52 9.68 -33.21
C GLY A 34 15.39 9.15 -32.09
N GLU A 35 16.44 9.90 -31.76
CA GLU A 35 17.14 9.73 -30.49
C GLU A 35 16.13 10.02 -29.40
N ASN A 36 15.66 9.00 -28.68
CA ASN A 36 15.20 9.24 -27.32
C ASN A 36 16.45 9.65 -26.54
N PRO A 37 16.57 10.87 -26.02
CA PRO A 37 17.65 11.16 -25.09
C PRO A 37 17.22 10.55 -23.75
N VAL A 38 17.32 9.22 -23.62
CA VAL A 38 17.80 8.69 -22.34
C VAL A 38 19.31 8.83 -22.44
N SER A 39 19.78 10.06 -22.23
CA SER A 39 21.15 10.27 -21.76
C SER A 39 21.20 9.66 -20.36
N ALA A 40 21.32 8.34 -20.27
CA ALA A 40 21.81 7.66 -19.09
C ALA A 40 23.33 7.91 -18.99
N SER A 41 23.71 9.19 -18.89
CA SER A 41 25.04 9.55 -18.40
C SER A 41 25.02 9.34 -16.88
N GLY A 42 25.30 8.12 -16.47
CA GLY A 42 25.40 7.72 -15.08
C GLY A 42 24.50 6.54 -14.75
N THR A 43 24.88 5.34 -15.18
CA THR A 43 24.53 4.16 -14.39
C THR A 43 25.25 4.31 -13.05
N SER A 44 24.62 4.94 -12.06
CA SER A 44 25.04 4.74 -10.67
C SER A 44 24.71 3.29 -10.34
N SER A 45 25.65 2.39 -10.66
CA SER A 45 25.60 0.97 -10.27
C SER A 45 25.89 0.79 -8.78
N GLY A 46 25.78 1.86 -8.01
CA GLY A 46 26.03 1.91 -6.58
C GLY A 46 24.75 1.69 -5.78
N PRO A 47 24.89 1.36 -4.49
CA PRO A 47 23.77 1.28 -3.58
C PRO A 47 22.99 2.60 -3.51
N VAL A 48 21.69 2.47 -3.20
CA VAL A 48 20.74 3.58 -3.05
C VAL A 48 20.13 3.58 -1.67
N ILE A 49 19.65 4.74 -1.23
CA ILE A 49 18.95 4.95 0.03
C ILE A 49 17.53 5.40 -0.30
N LEU A 50 16.55 4.65 0.20
CA LEU A 50 15.13 5.03 0.19
C LEU A 50 14.76 5.51 1.59
N PHE A 51 14.12 6.68 1.69
CA PHE A 51 13.63 7.18 2.96
C PHE A 51 12.48 8.18 2.81
N SER A 52 11.65 8.28 3.83
CA SER A 52 10.56 9.24 3.94
C SER A 52 10.72 10.08 5.21
N PRO A 53 11.11 11.36 5.12
CA PRO A 53 11.25 12.20 6.31
C PRO A 53 9.92 12.38 7.06
N ILE A 54 9.99 12.32 8.39
CA ILE A 54 8.83 12.22 9.30
C ILE A 54 7.81 13.37 9.20
N ALA A 55 8.26 14.54 8.75
CA ALA A 55 7.45 15.76 8.59
C ALA A 55 7.54 16.29 7.16
N SER A 56 7.46 15.39 6.17
CA SER A 56 7.51 15.69 4.75
C SER A 56 6.42 14.96 4.00
N THR A 57 5.98 15.54 2.88
CA THR A 57 5.11 14.91 1.88
C THR A 57 5.90 14.31 0.71
N SER A 58 7.22 14.21 0.84
CA SER A 58 8.12 13.60 -0.14
C SER A 58 8.74 12.30 0.36
N VAL A 59 8.87 11.33 -0.54
CA VAL A 59 9.73 10.15 -0.37
C VAL A 59 10.91 10.27 -1.34
N TYR A 60 12.11 10.00 -0.86
CA TYR A 60 13.34 10.17 -1.65
C TYR A 60 14.03 8.86 -1.93
N LEU A 61 14.53 8.73 -3.17
CA LEU A 61 15.56 7.77 -3.55
C LEU A 61 16.83 8.56 -3.88
N MET A 62 17.92 8.27 -3.16
CA MET A 62 19.21 8.94 -3.32
C MET A 62 20.34 7.94 -3.52
N ASN A 63 21.41 8.34 -4.20
CA ASN A 63 22.67 7.59 -4.15
C ASN A 63 23.47 7.95 -2.89
N LEU A 64 24.59 7.26 -2.66
CA LEU A 64 25.45 7.53 -1.50
C LEU A 64 26.22 8.86 -1.58
N ASP A 65 26.29 9.49 -2.75
CA ASP A 65 26.90 10.82 -2.93
C ASP A 65 25.93 11.95 -2.55
N GLY A 66 24.70 11.61 -2.14
CA GLY A 66 23.65 12.56 -1.77
C GLY A 66 22.89 13.14 -2.97
N GLU A 67 23.09 12.59 -4.17
CA GLU A 67 22.33 12.99 -5.34
C GLU A 67 20.93 12.37 -5.29
N LYS A 68 19.93 13.22 -5.45
CA LYS A 68 18.53 12.80 -5.57
C LYS A 68 18.32 12.13 -6.92
N LEU A 69 18.12 10.81 -6.88
CA LEU A 69 17.84 10.00 -8.07
C LEU A 69 16.35 10.09 -8.44
N HIS A 70 15.49 10.10 -7.42
CA HIS A 70 14.05 10.18 -7.61
C HIS A 70 13.34 10.75 -6.37
N GLU A 71 12.13 11.25 -6.57
CA GLU A 71 11.26 11.77 -5.52
C GLU A 71 9.80 11.45 -5.84
N TRP A 72 9.14 10.77 -4.92
CA TRP A 72 7.68 10.63 -4.95
C TRP A 72 7.05 11.76 -4.14
N GLN A 73 6.04 12.42 -4.72
CA GLN A 73 5.21 13.42 -4.04
C GLN A 73 3.94 12.75 -3.54
N THR A 74 3.52 13.11 -2.33
CA THR A 74 2.40 12.46 -1.64
C THR A 74 1.50 13.50 -0.98
N ASP A 75 0.27 13.11 -0.64
CA ASP A 75 -0.70 14.05 -0.08
C ASP A 75 -0.49 14.30 1.42
N TYR A 76 0.08 13.34 2.15
CA TYR A 76 0.24 13.42 3.60
C TYR A 76 1.58 12.87 4.09
N ALA A 77 1.94 13.27 5.31
CA ALA A 77 3.15 12.82 6.01
C ALA A 77 3.18 11.29 6.19
N PRO A 78 4.38 10.68 6.31
CA PRO A 78 4.50 9.23 6.43
C PRO A 78 3.94 8.68 7.74
N GLY A 79 3.50 7.43 7.67
CA GLY A 79 3.20 6.57 8.82
C GLY A 79 4.41 5.76 9.31
N TYR A 80 5.64 6.19 8.97
CA TYR A 80 6.94 5.68 9.45
C TYR A 80 7.59 4.52 8.69
N SER A 81 6.93 3.93 7.71
CA SER A 81 7.43 2.84 6.86
C SER A 81 7.41 3.23 5.39
N VAL A 82 8.40 2.73 4.64
CA VAL A 82 8.46 2.88 3.19
C VAL A 82 9.34 1.78 2.57
N TYR A 83 8.86 1.16 1.50
CA TYR A 83 9.52 0.06 0.81
C TYR A 83 9.45 0.24 -0.69
N LEU A 84 10.54 -0.08 -1.40
CA LEU A 84 10.51 -0.26 -2.85
C LEU A 84 10.36 -1.75 -3.14
N LEU A 85 9.21 -2.13 -3.70
CA LEU A 85 8.87 -3.52 -3.97
C LEU A 85 9.62 -4.06 -5.21
N PRO A 86 9.78 -5.39 -5.34
CA PRO A 86 10.39 -6.00 -6.53
C PRO A 86 9.67 -5.68 -7.85
N THR A 87 8.40 -5.30 -7.76
CA THR A 87 7.57 -4.84 -8.89
C THR A 87 7.92 -3.43 -9.37
N GLY A 88 8.73 -2.68 -8.60
CA GLY A 88 9.04 -1.27 -8.82
C GLY A 88 8.03 -0.31 -8.20
N LEU A 89 6.98 -0.82 -7.53
CA LEU A 89 6.03 0.00 -6.77
C LEU A 89 6.63 0.43 -5.43
N LEU A 90 6.27 1.63 -4.98
CA LEU A 90 6.57 2.11 -3.65
C LEU A 90 5.40 1.76 -2.72
N LEU A 91 5.65 0.96 -1.68
CA LEU A 91 4.70 0.73 -0.58
C LEU A 91 5.04 1.69 0.57
N ARG A 92 4.03 2.29 1.18
CA ARG A 92 4.22 3.21 2.32
C ARG A 92 3.01 3.26 3.24
N ALA A 93 3.26 3.49 4.53
CA ALA A 93 2.26 4.02 5.45
C ALA A 93 2.12 5.54 5.30
N GLN A 94 0.92 6.03 5.57
CA GLN A 94 0.57 7.43 5.50
C GLN A 94 -0.29 7.86 6.70
N SER A 95 0.03 9.02 7.27
CA SER A 95 -0.71 9.63 8.38
C SER A 95 -1.88 10.47 7.87
N ILE A 96 -3.10 9.93 7.95
CA ILE A 96 -4.31 10.62 7.49
C ILE A 96 -4.96 11.43 8.63
N PRO A 97 -5.60 12.59 8.33
CA PRO A 97 -6.16 13.46 9.37
C PRO A 97 -7.33 12.82 10.13
N GLU A 98 -8.22 12.13 9.40
CA GLU A 98 -9.40 11.48 9.95
C GLU A 98 -9.03 10.13 10.57
N ARG A 99 -8.90 10.10 11.90
CA ARG A 99 -8.53 8.89 12.60
C ARG A 99 -9.17 8.77 13.99
N PRO A 100 -9.62 7.58 14.42
CA PRO A 100 -10.34 7.41 15.67
C PRO A 100 -9.43 7.35 16.91
N PHE A 101 -8.13 7.09 16.75
CA PHE A 101 -7.17 7.04 17.85
C PHE A 101 -6.40 8.36 17.92
N SER A 102 -6.43 8.98 19.09
CA SER A 102 -5.92 10.34 19.33
C SER A 102 -4.40 10.47 19.11
N THR A 103 -3.94 11.67 18.75
CA THR A 103 -2.54 11.96 18.38
C THR A 103 -1.59 12.13 19.57
N LEU A 104 -2.04 11.91 20.81
CA LEU A 104 -1.32 12.33 22.01
C LEU A 104 -0.01 11.56 22.30
N GLN A 105 0.30 10.49 21.55
CA GLN A 105 1.50 9.67 21.78
C GLN A 105 2.45 9.51 20.57
N GLY A 106 2.32 10.35 19.55
CA GLY A 106 3.33 10.38 18.47
C GLY A 106 3.29 9.17 17.54
N SER A 107 2.13 8.56 17.32
CA SER A 107 1.94 7.63 16.21
C SER A 107 1.25 8.29 15.03
N ASN A 108 1.72 7.90 13.85
CA ASN A 108 1.29 8.34 12.54
C ASN A 108 0.85 7.12 11.74
N GLY A 109 -0.25 7.23 11.02
CA GLY A 109 -0.74 6.14 10.19
C GLY A 109 -2.21 6.30 9.82
N GLY A 110 -2.82 5.17 9.51
CA GLY A 110 -4.24 5.07 9.16
C GLY A 110 -4.48 4.76 7.69
N ARG A 111 -3.45 4.86 6.84
CA ARG A 111 -3.49 4.43 5.45
C ARG A 111 -2.23 3.70 5.07
N VAL A 112 -2.39 2.68 4.23
CA VAL A 112 -1.30 2.11 3.43
C VAL A 112 -1.55 2.38 1.96
N GLU A 113 -0.48 2.66 1.21
CA GLU A 113 -0.57 3.05 -0.19
C GLU A 113 0.55 2.42 -1.03
N MET A 114 0.21 2.03 -2.26
CA MET A 114 1.16 1.66 -3.30
C MET A 114 1.16 2.73 -4.40
N LEU A 115 2.33 3.30 -4.67
CA LEU A 115 2.55 4.28 -5.73
C LEU A 115 3.37 3.66 -6.87
N ASP A 116 3.09 4.06 -8.10
CA ASP A 116 4.01 3.84 -9.22
C ASP A 116 5.16 4.86 -9.23
N TRP A 117 6.05 4.74 -10.21
CA TRP A 117 7.21 5.60 -10.36
C TRP A 117 6.86 7.09 -10.55
N ASP A 118 5.66 7.40 -11.04
CA ASP A 118 5.23 8.79 -11.30
C ASP A 118 4.37 9.34 -10.14
N SER A 119 4.44 8.72 -8.95
CA SER A 119 3.62 9.06 -7.77
C SER A 119 2.12 8.83 -7.94
N LYS A 120 1.69 8.06 -8.94
CA LYS A 120 0.27 7.73 -9.09
C LYS A 120 -0.08 6.57 -8.16
N VAL A 121 -1.19 6.73 -7.44
CA VAL A 121 -1.76 5.70 -6.59
C VAL A 121 -2.24 4.52 -7.43
N VAL A 122 -1.64 3.36 -7.19
CA VAL A 122 -2.03 2.06 -7.78
C VAL A 122 -3.02 1.35 -6.86
N TRP A 123 -2.80 1.41 -5.55
CA TRP A 123 -3.68 0.87 -4.53
C TRP A 123 -3.55 1.69 -3.24
N SER A 124 -4.63 1.76 -2.46
CA SER A 124 -4.67 2.47 -1.19
C SER A 124 -5.70 1.81 -0.28
N TYR A 125 -5.42 1.75 1.01
CA TYR A 125 -6.31 1.17 2.01
C TYR A 125 -6.32 1.99 3.29
N ASP A 126 -7.50 2.52 3.63
CA ASP A 126 -7.72 3.22 4.89
C ASP A 126 -8.06 2.21 5.98
N TYR A 127 -7.14 2.07 6.93
CA TYR A 127 -7.38 1.35 8.18
C TYR A 127 -7.30 2.33 9.34
N ALA A 128 -8.33 3.15 9.49
CA ALA A 128 -8.55 4.10 10.58
C ALA A 128 -10.03 4.10 10.97
N THR A 129 -10.48 2.99 11.56
CA THR A 129 -11.90 2.74 11.86
C THR A 129 -12.09 2.34 13.32
N LEU A 130 -13.34 2.13 13.75
CA LEU A 130 -13.62 1.59 15.08
C LEU A 130 -13.07 0.16 15.28
N ALA A 131 -12.80 -0.58 14.19
CA ALA A 131 -12.19 -1.91 14.26
C ALA A 131 -10.66 -1.86 14.51
N GLY A 132 -10.03 -0.71 14.28
CA GLY A 132 -8.62 -0.49 14.53
C GLY A 132 -7.99 0.57 13.63
N GLN A 133 -6.71 0.86 13.88
CA GLN A 133 -5.94 1.88 13.17
C GLN A 133 -4.52 1.41 12.85
N GLN A 134 -4.09 1.48 11.59
CA GLN A 134 -2.69 1.28 11.20
C GLN A 134 -1.82 2.38 11.82
N HIS A 135 -0.64 2.05 12.36
CA HIS A 135 0.07 2.99 13.24
C HIS A 135 1.61 3.04 13.09
N HIS A 136 2.21 2.05 12.42
CA HIS A 136 3.65 2.03 12.11
C HIS A 136 3.87 1.37 10.75
N ASP A 137 4.04 0.05 10.72
CA ASP A 137 4.61 -0.63 9.57
C ASP A 137 3.60 -1.42 8.76
N GLU A 138 4.01 -1.76 7.56
CA GLU A 138 3.32 -2.65 6.65
C GLU A 138 4.32 -3.56 5.93
N PHE A 139 3.86 -4.74 5.55
CA PHE A 139 4.67 -5.68 4.84
C PHE A 139 3.91 -6.28 3.67
N TRP A 140 4.44 -6.09 2.46
CA TRP A 140 3.93 -6.76 1.28
C TRP A 140 4.38 -8.21 1.26
N MET A 141 3.41 -9.12 1.26
CA MET A 141 3.64 -10.55 1.28
C MET A 141 3.96 -11.08 -0.12
N PRO A 142 5.18 -11.59 -0.38
CA PRO A 142 5.58 -11.98 -1.73
C PRO A 142 4.84 -13.20 -2.29
N THR A 143 4.21 -14.00 -1.44
CA THR A 143 3.57 -15.26 -1.81
C THR A 143 2.16 -15.11 -2.35
N ASN A 144 1.40 -14.12 -1.86
CA ASN A 144 0.00 -13.87 -2.23
C ASN A 144 -0.27 -12.42 -2.66
N GLY A 145 0.68 -11.50 -2.46
CA GLY A 145 0.52 -10.09 -2.77
C GLY A 145 -0.32 -9.30 -1.75
N HIS A 146 -0.71 -9.94 -0.63
CA HIS A 146 -1.42 -9.28 0.46
C HIS A 146 -0.49 -8.32 1.22
N VAL A 147 -1.07 -7.52 2.10
CA VAL A 147 -0.34 -6.55 2.91
C VAL A 147 -0.66 -6.78 4.39
N LEU A 148 0.35 -7.11 5.18
CA LEU A 148 0.25 -7.08 6.64
C LEU A 148 0.37 -5.65 7.13
N MET A 149 -0.35 -5.30 8.17
CA MET A 149 -0.27 -4.00 8.83
C MET A 149 -0.17 -4.21 10.33
N VAL A 150 0.77 -3.50 10.97
CA VAL A 150 0.70 -3.29 12.41
C VAL A 150 -0.41 -2.29 12.68
N ALA A 151 -1.32 -2.63 13.58
CA ALA A 151 -2.45 -1.79 13.89
C ALA A 151 -2.81 -1.86 15.37
N TRP A 152 -3.44 -0.80 15.87
CA TRP A 152 -4.07 -0.82 17.17
C TRP A 152 -5.51 -1.29 17.11
N GLU A 153 -5.95 -1.91 18.19
CA GLU A 153 -7.33 -2.04 18.63
C GLU A 153 -7.54 -1.31 19.96
N ARG A 154 -8.80 -0.97 20.25
CA ARG A 154 -9.16 -0.26 21.48
C ARG A 154 -9.84 -1.19 22.47
N ARG A 155 -9.45 -1.09 23.74
CA ARG A 155 -10.08 -1.75 24.88
C ARG A 155 -10.47 -0.73 25.93
N THR A 156 -11.64 -0.88 26.50
CA THR A 156 -12.11 -0.03 27.59
C THR A 156 -11.37 -0.37 28.88
N ALA A 157 -11.33 0.59 29.82
CA ALA A 157 -10.81 0.35 31.17
C ALA A 157 -11.52 -0.83 31.87
N ALA A 158 -12.82 -1.02 31.62
CA ALA A 158 -13.58 -2.14 32.15
C ALA A 158 -13.12 -3.50 31.57
N GLU A 159 -12.89 -3.57 30.25
CA GLU A 159 -12.31 -4.76 29.62
C GLU A 159 -10.90 -5.05 30.16
N ALA A 160 -10.07 -4.02 30.34
CA ALA A 160 -8.72 -4.18 30.89
C ALA A 160 -8.72 -4.69 32.33
N LEU A 161 -9.60 -4.16 33.19
CA LEU A 161 -9.79 -4.68 34.56
C LEU A 161 -10.26 -6.14 34.54
N ALA A 162 -11.23 -6.46 33.68
CA ALA A 162 -11.74 -7.82 33.54
C ALA A 162 -10.66 -8.80 33.03
N ALA A 163 -9.74 -8.32 32.19
CA ALA A 163 -8.57 -9.06 31.72
C ALA A 163 -7.45 -9.19 32.77
N GLY A 164 -7.62 -8.64 33.97
CA GLY A 164 -6.67 -8.79 35.08
C GLY A 164 -5.61 -7.69 35.16
N ARG A 165 -5.75 -6.59 34.41
CA ARG A 165 -4.89 -5.41 34.56
C ARG A 165 -5.15 -4.71 35.91
N ARG A 166 -4.10 -4.22 36.57
CA ARG A 166 -4.24 -3.49 37.84
C ARG A 166 -4.84 -2.11 37.62
N ALA A 167 -5.75 -1.72 38.52
CA ALA A 167 -6.48 -0.46 38.45
C ALA A 167 -5.58 0.80 38.47
N ASP A 168 -4.45 0.74 39.18
CA ASP A 168 -3.47 1.83 39.27
C ASP A 168 -2.63 2.02 37.98
N THR A 169 -2.74 1.10 37.04
CA THR A 169 -2.09 1.16 35.71
C THR A 169 -3.05 1.48 34.57
N LEU A 170 -4.30 1.82 34.89
CA LEU A 170 -5.27 2.21 33.87
C LEU A 170 -5.08 3.66 33.46
N PRO A 171 -5.14 3.97 32.16
CA PRO A 171 -5.13 5.34 31.67
C PRO A 171 -6.36 6.11 32.13
N SER A 172 -6.18 7.41 32.36
CA SER A 172 -7.25 8.32 32.80
C SER A 172 -8.30 8.58 31.72
N GLU A 173 -7.92 8.34 30.46
CA GLU A 173 -8.71 8.43 29.25
C GLU A 173 -9.78 7.33 29.18
N GLY A 174 -9.67 6.29 30.02
CA GLY A 174 -10.65 5.21 30.12
C GLY A 174 -10.56 4.18 29.00
N GLU A 175 -9.51 4.23 28.20
CA GLU A 175 -9.22 3.31 27.11
C GLU A 175 -7.75 2.90 27.08
N LEU A 176 -7.50 1.79 26.40
CA LEU A 176 -6.21 1.16 26.21
C LEU A 176 -6.09 0.77 24.73
N TRP A 177 -4.96 1.07 24.12
CA TRP A 177 -4.62 0.68 22.76
C TRP A 177 -3.69 -0.51 22.83
N VAL A 178 -3.98 -1.50 22.01
CA VAL A 178 -3.31 -2.80 22.01
C VAL A 178 -2.99 -3.15 20.57
N ASP A 179 -1.79 -3.63 20.33
CA ASP A 179 -1.36 -4.06 19.00
C ASP A 179 -2.11 -5.31 18.58
N LYS A 180 -2.43 -5.29 17.29
CA LYS A 180 -2.84 -6.42 16.50
C LYS A 180 -2.16 -6.35 15.13
N ILE A 181 -2.16 -7.48 14.43
CA ILE A 181 -1.71 -7.57 13.05
C ILE A 181 -2.95 -7.87 12.21
N VAL A 182 -3.10 -7.18 11.09
CA VAL A 182 -4.16 -7.45 10.12
C VAL A 182 -3.56 -7.70 8.75
N GLU A 183 -4.17 -8.61 7.99
CA GLU A 183 -3.80 -8.91 6.60
C GLU A 183 -4.88 -8.37 5.68
N ALA A 184 -4.53 -7.41 4.85
CA ALA A 184 -5.39 -6.86 3.80
C ALA A 184 -5.11 -7.56 2.47
N ASP A 185 -6.16 -7.91 1.74
CA ASP A 185 -6.11 -8.37 0.36
C ASP A 185 -6.39 -7.18 -0.58
N PRO A 186 -5.40 -6.69 -1.35
CA PRO A 186 -5.57 -5.58 -2.28
C PRO A 186 -6.56 -5.84 -3.42
N VAL A 187 -6.85 -7.11 -3.75
CA VAL A 187 -7.79 -7.47 -4.81
C VAL A 187 -9.24 -7.32 -4.34
N THR A 188 -9.53 -7.74 -3.12
CA THR A 188 -10.89 -7.68 -2.55
C THR A 188 -11.16 -6.46 -1.69
N ASP A 189 -10.12 -5.70 -1.35
CA ASP A 189 -10.17 -4.51 -0.50
C ASP A 189 -10.71 -4.82 0.91
N ARG A 190 -10.25 -5.94 1.49
CA ARG A 190 -10.73 -6.46 2.76
C ARG A 190 -9.61 -6.95 3.65
N ILE A 191 -9.83 -6.82 4.95
CA ILE A 191 -9.09 -7.61 5.94
C ILE A 191 -9.55 -9.07 5.84
N VAL A 192 -8.62 -9.97 5.55
CA VAL A 192 -8.87 -11.41 5.38
C VAL A 192 -8.37 -12.24 6.56
N TRP A 193 -7.51 -11.68 7.40
CA TRP A 193 -6.98 -12.32 8.60
C TRP A 193 -6.59 -11.28 9.66
N GLU A 194 -6.66 -11.66 10.93
CA GLU A 194 -6.10 -10.87 12.03
C GLU A 194 -5.49 -11.76 13.13
N TRP A 195 -4.49 -11.21 13.82
CA TRP A 195 -3.93 -11.73 15.06
C TRP A 195 -3.92 -10.63 16.11
N ARG A 196 -4.32 -10.93 17.35
CA ARG A 196 -4.58 -9.92 18.38
C ARG A 196 -3.82 -10.25 19.64
N THR A 197 -3.01 -9.33 20.14
CA THR A 197 -2.33 -9.52 21.45
C THR A 197 -3.33 -9.80 22.56
N TRP A 198 -4.52 -9.22 22.46
CA TRP A 198 -5.60 -9.39 23.44
C TRP A 198 -6.10 -10.82 23.60
N ASP A 199 -5.97 -11.67 22.59
CA ASP A 199 -6.39 -13.08 22.65
C ASP A 199 -5.33 -13.97 23.31
N HIS A 200 -4.16 -13.40 23.62
CA HIS A 200 -2.99 -14.10 24.15
C HIS A 200 -2.60 -13.61 25.55
N LEU A 201 -3.58 -13.16 26.35
CA LEU A 201 -3.32 -12.69 27.71
C LEU A 201 -3.29 -13.83 28.73
N VAL A 202 -2.43 -13.69 29.75
CA VAL A 202 -2.48 -14.56 30.94
C VAL A 202 -3.87 -14.43 31.58
N PRO A 203 -4.54 -15.54 31.93
CA PRO A 203 -5.85 -15.48 32.56
C PRO A 203 -5.84 -14.66 33.86
N PRO A 204 -6.91 -13.90 34.17
CA PRO A 204 -6.97 -13.09 35.39
C PRO A 204 -6.69 -13.93 36.65
N GLY A 205 -5.71 -13.50 37.45
CA GLY A 205 -5.32 -14.16 38.70
C GLY A 205 -4.37 -15.36 38.53
N ALA A 206 -4.05 -15.79 37.31
CA ALA A 206 -3.03 -16.80 37.06
C ALA A 206 -1.62 -16.20 37.17
N ALA A 207 -0.64 -17.04 37.54
CA ALA A 207 0.76 -16.61 37.56
C ALA A 207 1.33 -16.62 36.12
N PRO A 208 1.97 -15.53 35.67
CA PRO A 208 2.62 -15.50 34.35
C PRO A 208 3.69 -16.58 34.16
N ALA A 209 4.39 -16.95 35.24
CA ALA A 209 5.41 -18.01 35.22
C ALA A 209 4.85 -19.39 34.81
N ASP A 210 3.56 -19.64 35.06
CA ASP A 210 2.89 -20.89 34.68
C ASP A 210 2.33 -20.82 33.24
N ASN A 211 2.44 -19.66 32.58
CA ASN A 211 1.85 -19.37 31.27
C ASN A 211 2.86 -18.68 30.32
N PRO A 212 4.03 -19.27 30.04
CA PRO A 212 5.14 -18.60 29.34
C PRO A 212 4.85 -18.21 27.87
N GLY A 213 3.77 -18.71 27.27
CA GLY A 213 3.33 -18.35 25.91
C GLY A 213 2.29 -17.23 25.86
N LEU A 214 1.94 -16.62 27.00
CA LEU A 214 0.92 -15.59 27.13
C LEU A 214 1.52 -14.29 27.68
N VAL A 215 0.87 -13.17 27.35
CA VAL A 215 1.25 -11.82 27.75
C VAL A 215 0.64 -11.50 29.11
N ASP A 216 1.47 -11.15 30.09
CA ASP A 216 0.99 -10.61 31.37
C ASP A 216 0.47 -9.18 31.15
N PRO A 217 -0.83 -8.89 31.39
CA PRO A 217 -1.40 -7.55 31.22
C PRO A 217 -0.78 -6.48 32.12
N ASN A 218 0.04 -6.89 33.10
CA ASN A 218 0.66 -6.04 34.09
C ASN A 218 2.18 -5.91 33.97
N PHE A 219 2.81 -6.63 33.04
CA PHE A 219 4.25 -6.56 32.82
C PHE A 219 4.63 -5.15 32.34
N ALA A 220 5.46 -4.46 33.12
CA ALA A 220 5.87 -3.07 32.87
C ALA A 220 4.72 -2.08 32.57
N ALA A 221 3.50 -2.39 33.02
CA ALA A 221 2.32 -1.60 32.69
C ALA A 221 2.38 -0.20 33.35
N THR A 222 2.11 0.83 32.53
CA THR A 222 1.99 2.23 32.95
C THR A 222 0.58 2.74 32.67
N PRO A 223 0.16 3.89 33.23
CA PRO A 223 -1.11 4.54 32.90
C PRO A 223 -1.18 5.16 31.48
N GLY A 224 -0.33 4.75 30.53
CA GLY A 224 -0.37 5.23 29.15
C GLY A 224 -1.43 4.50 28.32
N VAL A 225 -2.14 5.23 27.45
CA VAL A 225 -3.14 4.62 26.54
C VAL A 225 -2.51 3.62 25.57
N ASP A 226 -1.35 3.94 25.01
CA ASP A 226 -0.53 3.05 24.20
C ASP A 226 0.16 1.99 25.08
N TRP A 227 -0.42 0.80 25.18
CA TRP A 227 0.04 -0.22 26.12
C TRP A 227 1.12 -1.11 25.53
N THR A 228 0.78 -1.78 24.44
CA THR A 228 1.75 -2.52 23.65
C THR A 228 2.10 -1.63 22.46
N HIS A 229 3.36 -1.71 22.03
CA HIS A 229 3.83 -0.88 20.94
C HIS A 229 4.74 -1.69 20.02
N ALA A 230 4.20 -2.14 18.88
CA ALA A 230 4.95 -2.78 17.83
C ALA A 230 5.30 -1.76 16.72
N ASN A 231 6.54 -1.80 16.24
CA ASN A 231 6.99 -0.86 15.22
C ASN A 231 7.15 -1.48 13.84
N ALA A 232 7.10 -2.82 13.73
CA ALA A 232 7.43 -3.54 12.51
C ALA A 232 6.71 -4.88 12.38
N VAL A 233 6.47 -5.32 11.14
CA VAL A 233 5.95 -6.65 10.77
C VAL A 233 6.66 -7.18 9.53
N PHE A 234 6.84 -8.50 9.41
CA PHE A 234 7.48 -9.16 8.26
C PHE A 234 7.12 -10.65 8.17
#